data_AF-A0A166M1A1-F1
#
_entry.id   AF-A0A166M1A1-F1
#
_cell.length_a   1.000
_cell.length_b   1.000
_cell.length_c   1.000
_cell.angle_alpha   90.00
_cell.angle_beta   90.00
_cell.angle_gamma   90.00
#
_symmetry.space_group_name_H-M   'P 1'
#
loop_
_entity.id
_entity.type
_entity.pdbx_description
1 polymer ?
#
loop_
_entity_poly.entity_id
_entity_poly.type
_entity_poly.pdbx_seq_one_letter_code
_entity_poly.pdbx_strand_id
1 'polypeptide(L)'
;IPPMKKLHSDALAIEPKTAREKLLLAALLDSEARVQAHYSRVLQLQASAVLNQMYCDLLRKQLTHKEEEKKKGKGKGRLVGDGMPRLLTSDEFYERVVEFQAAQEREDTEKAVRKAARKDRDGVLGPWRDRETARKARNVAIRDRNRKAATDWEEAK
;
A
#
# COMPACT_ATOMS: atom_id res chain seq x y z
N ILE A 1 -9.93 15.18 -4.58
CA ILE A 1 -9.51 16.54 -4.99
C ILE A 1 -10.74 17.42 -4.87
N PRO A 2 -10.70 18.52 -4.09
CA PRO A 2 -11.88 19.36 -3.84
C PRO A 2 -12.42 19.94 -5.15
N PRO A 3 -13.74 20.06 -5.32
CA PRO A 3 -14.31 20.68 -6.53
C PRO A 3 -13.79 22.11 -6.70
N MET A 4 -13.50 22.51 -7.94
CA MET A 4 -13.10 23.89 -8.21
C MET A 4 -14.22 24.85 -7.81
N LYS A 5 -13.91 25.78 -6.91
CA LYS A 5 -14.77 26.90 -6.61
C LYS A 5 -14.69 27.88 -7.77
N LYS A 6 -15.85 28.31 -8.28
CA LYS A 6 -15.91 29.48 -9.17
C LYS A 6 -15.48 30.68 -8.34
N LEU A 7 -14.35 31.28 -8.70
CA LEU A 7 -13.73 32.30 -7.86
C LEU A 7 -14.45 33.63 -8.00
N HIS A 8 -15.07 33.93 -9.15
CA HIS A 8 -15.58 35.27 -9.46
C HIS A 8 -17.06 35.23 -9.88
N SER A 9 -17.86 34.33 -9.28
CA SER A 9 -19.31 34.21 -9.55
C SER A 9 -20.05 35.53 -9.47
N ASP A 10 -19.69 36.35 -8.47
CA ASP A 10 -20.39 37.59 -8.16
C ASP A 10 -20.02 38.70 -9.14
N ALA A 11 -18.78 38.70 -9.64
CA ALA A 11 -18.30 39.66 -10.64
C ALA A 11 -18.86 39.36 -12.05
N LEU A 12 -19.11 38.09 -12.36
CA LEU A 12 -19.71 37.67 -13.63
C LEU A 12 -21.21 37.98 -13.72
N ALA A 13 -21.88 38.24 -12.59
CA ALA A 13 -23.29 38.60 -12.53
C ALA A 13 -23.55 40.11 -12.74
N ILE A 14 -22.50 40.93 -12.83
CA ILE A 14 -22.63 42.39 -12.98
C ILE A 14 -23.03 42.73 -14.41
N GLU A 15 -24.09 43.53 -14.58
CA GLU A 15 -24.44 44.11 -15.88
C GLU A 15 -23.47 45.26 -16.25
N PRO A 16 -22.68 45.14 -17.33
CA PRO A 16 -21.70 46.16 -17.70
C PRO A 16 -22.40 47.37 -18.33
N LYS A 17 -22.10 48.56 -17.80
CA LYS A 17 -22.65 49.86 -18.25
C LYS A 17 -21.74 50.53 -19.27
N THR A 18 -20.43 50.26 -19.22
CA THR A 18 -19.44 50.87 -20.12
C THR A 18 -18.82 49.87 -21.09
N ALA A 19 -18.31 50.34 -22.23
CA ALA A 19 -17.63 49.49 -23.21
C ALA A 19 -16.38 48.81 -22.64
N ARG A 20 -15.67 49.48 -21.72
CA ARG A 20 -14.50 48.94 -21.03
C ARG A 20 -14.88 47.78 -20.10
N GLU A 21 -15.97 47.90 -19.36
CA GLU A 21 -16.48 46.81 -18.51
C GLU A 21 -16.83 45.58 -19.32
N LYS A 22 -17.44 45.74 -20.50
CA LYS A 22 -17.73 44.63 -21.42
C LYS A 22 -16.46 43.87 -21.82
N LEU A 23 -15.39 44.60 -22.17
CA LEU A 23 -14.10 43.99 -22.52
C LEU A 23 -13.47 43.25 -21.33
N LEU A 24 -13.51 43.84 -20.13
CA LEU A 24 -12.98 43.21 -18.93
C LEU A 24 -13.76 41.96 -18.54
N LEU A 25 -15.09 41.98 -18.66
CA LEU A 25 -15.95 40.83 -18.36
C LEU A 25 -15.72 39.69 -19.37
N ALA A 26 -15.53 40.02 -20.65
CA ALA A 26 -15.14 39.04 -21.67
C ALA A 26 -13.78 38.40 -21.38
N ALA A 27 -12.76 39.22 -21.04
CA ALA A 27 -11.44 38.71 -20.66
C ALA A 27 -11.51 37.83 -19.39
N LEU A 28 -12.38 38.19 -18.44
CA LEU A 28 -12.59 37.43 -17.23
C LEU A 28 -13.21 36.05 -17.52
N LEU A 29 -14.26 36.00 -18.35
CA LEU A 29 -14.88 34.75 -18.79
C LEU A 29 -13.88 33.82 -19.48
N ASP A 30 -13.06 34.36 -20.39
CA ASP A 30 -12.00 33.60 -21.05
C ASP A 30 -10.98 33.06 -20.06
N SER A 31 -10.61 33.84 -19.05
CA SER A 31 -9.68 33.42 -18.01
C SER A 31 -10.26 32.30 -17.13
N GLU A 32 -11.53 32.38 -16.72
CA GLU A 32 -12.18 31.32 -15.95
C GLU A 32 -12.27 30.03 -16.78
N ALA A 33 -12.66 30.13 -18.05
CA ALA A 33 -12.74 28.97 -18.94
C ALA A 33 -11.39 28.25 -19.09
N ARG A 34 -10.28 29.00 -19.23
CA ARG A 34 -8.93 28.44 -19.26
C ARG A 34 -8.57 27.74 -17.95
N VAL A 35 -8.84 28.37 -16.81
CA VAL A 35 -8.54 27.77 -15.51
C VAL A 35 -9.33 26.47 -15.31
N GLN A 36 -10.61 26.44 -15.69
CA GLN A 36 -11.43 25.21 -15.64
C GLN A 36 -10.87 24.09 -16.54
N ALA A 37 -10.42 24.44 -17.75
CA ALA A 37 -9.79 23.49 -18.65
C ALA A 37 -8.47 22.94 -18.07
N HIS A 38 -7.62 23.81 -17.51
CA HIS A 38 -6.37 23.41 -16.88
C HIS A 38 -6.60 22.51 -15.67
N TYR A 39 -7.55 22.85 -14.82
CA TYR A 39 -7.90 22.03 -13.67
C TYR A 39 -8.39 20.64 -14.08
N SER A 40 -9.29 20.58 -15.06
CA SER A 40 -9.80 19.31 -15.60
C SER A 40 -8.67 18.46 -16.17
N ARG A 41 -7.72 19.09 -16.86
CA ARG A 41 -6.52 18.40 -17.39
C ARG A 41 -5.61 17.89 -16.27
N VAL A 42 -5.36 18.68 -15.25
CA VAL A 42 -4.54 18.26 -14.09
C VAL A 42 -5.21 17.10 -13.36
N LEU A 43 -6.53 17.14 -13.17
CA LEU A 43 -7.29 16.05 -12.56
C LEU A 43 -7.13 14.73 -13.34
N GLN A 44 -7.26 14.79 -14.67
CA GLN A 44 -7.04 13.62 -15.53
C GLN A 44 -5.60 13.09 -15.42
N LEU A 45 -4.61 13.99 -15.44
CA LEU A 45 -3.20 13.60 -15.31
C LEU A 45 -2.92 12.94 -13.96
N GLN A 46 -3.43 13.51 -12.87
CA GLN A 46 -3.30 12.93 -11.53
C GLN A 46 -3.96 11.56 -11.44
N ALA A 47 -5.18 11.40 -11.98
CA ALA A 47 -5.84 10.11 -12.05
C ALA A 47 -5.01 9.06 -12.82
N SER A 48 -4.48 9.44 -13.98
CA SER A 48 -3.62 8.56 -14.78
C SER A 48 -2.31 8.19 -14.05
N ALA A 49 -1.70 9.14 -13.35
CA ALA A 49 -0.47 8.91 -12.60
C ALA A 49 -0.68 7.93 -11.45
N VAL A 50 -1.79 8.07 -10.70
CA VAL A 50 -2.14 7.13 -9.62
C VAL A 50 -2.37 5.73 -10.17
N LEU A 51 -3.12 5.59 -11.26
CA LEU A 51 -3.36 4.29 -11.89
C LEU A 51 -2.05 3.65 -12.40
N ASN A 52 -1.20 4.44 -13.05
CA ASN A 52 0.09 3.97 -13.54
C ASN A 52 1.01 3.55 -12.39
N GLN A 53 1.02 4.30 -11.28
CA GLN A 53 1.79 3.93 -10.09
C GLN A 53 1.31 2.59 -9.51
N MET A 54 0.00 2.42 -9.35
CA MET A 54 -0.59 1.16 -8.87
C MET A 54 -0.25 -0.01 -9.79
N TYR A 55 -0.31 0.19 -11.11
CA TYR A 55 0.06 -0.82 -12.10
C TYR A 55 1.54 -1.20 -12.00
N CYS A 56 2.43 -0.20 -11.96
CA CYS A 56 3.87 -0.42 -11.81
C CYS A 56 4.20 -1.17 -10.52
N ASP A 57 3.53 -0.85 -9.41
CA ASP A 57 3.74 -1.53 -8.13
C ASP A 57 3.26 -2.99 -8.18
N LEU A 58 2.15 -3.28 -8.85
CA LEU A 58 1.69 -4.64 -9.10
C LEU A 58 2.69 -5.42 -9.96
N LEU A 59 3.15 -4.81 -11.06
CA LEU A 59 4.11 -5.43 -11.97
C LEU A 59 5.42 -5.73 -11.25
N ARG A 60 5.94 -4.79 -10.46
CA ARG A 60 7.14 -4.99 -9.63
C ARG A 60 6.97 -6.17 -8.69
N LYS A 61 5.86 -6.25 -7.96
CA LYS A 61 5.57 -7.39 -7.06
C LYS A 61 5.53 -8.73 -7.79
N GLN A 62 4.94 -8.76 -8.98
CA GLN A 62 4.90 -9.98 -9.78
C GLN A 62 6.29 -10.39 -10.28
N LEU A 63 7.10 -9.42 -10.71
CA LEU A 63 8.48 -9.66 -11.12
C LEU A 63 9.33 -10.15 -9.95
N THR A 64 9.27 -9.47 -8.80
CA THR A 64 10.01 -9.91 -7.60
C THR A 64 9.58 -11.31 -7.18
N HIS A 65 8.28 -11.63 -7.22
CA HIS A 65 7.80 -12.98 -6.93
C HIS A 65 8.37 -14.00 -7.93
N LYS A 66 8.29 -13.74 -9.24
CA LYS A 66 8.83 -14.64 -10.26
C LYS A 66 10.34 -14.82 -10.15
N GLU A 67 11.07 -13.76 -9.83
CA GLU A 67 12.52 -13.79 -9.61
C GLU A 67 12.87 -14.56 -8.34
N GLU A 68 12.13 -14.37 -7.25
CA GLU A 68 12.28 -15.18 -6.04
C GLU A 68 11.99 -16.64 -6.30
N GLU A 69 10.92 -16.97 -7.02
CA GLU A 69 10.60 -18.36 -7.39
C GLU A 69 11.68 -18.98 -8.27
N LYS A 70 12.26 -18.22 -9.20
CA LYS A 70 13.43 -18.67 -9.98
C LYS A 70 14.67 -18.86 -9.11
N LYS A 71 14.92 -17.96 -8.15
CA LYS A 71 16.07 -18.00 -7.22
C LYS A 71 15.95 -19.10 -6.16
N LYS A 72 14.74 -19.44 -5.72
CA LYS A 72 14.47 -20.50 -4.74
C LYS A 72 14.79 -21.90 -5.28
N GLY A 73 15.15 -22.01 -6.56
CA GLY A 73 15.40 -23.28 -7.24
C GLY A 73 14.10 -24.04 -7.43
N LYS A 74 13.99 -24.80 -8.52
CA LYS A 74 12.94 -25.82 -8.63
C LYS A 74 13.11 -26.72 -7.40
N GLY A 75 12.06 -26.77 -6.56
CA GLY A 75 12.15 -27.23 -5.17
C GLY A 75 12.88 -28.56 -4.97
N LYS A 76 13.39 -28.76 -3.74
CA LYS A 76 14.06 -29.97 -3.22
C LYS A 76 14.45 -30.92 -4.35
N GLY A 77 15.54 -30.57 -5.03
CA GLY A 77 16.00 -31.28 -6.21
C GLY A 77 16.08 -32.78 -5.92
N ARG A 78 15.88 -33.60 -6.96
CA ARG A 78 16.23 -35.02 -6.89
C ARG A 78 17.68 -35.11 -6.43
N LEU A 79 18.01 -36.12 -5.63
CA LEU A 79 19.38 -36.44 -5.20
C LEU A 79 20.40 -36.34 -6.35
N VAL A 80 19.94 -36.63 -7.57
CA VAL A 80 20.67 -36.50 -8.83
C VAL A 80 19.91 -35.52 -9.73
N GLY A 81 20.30 -34.25 -9.73
CA GLY A 81 19.65 -33.17 -10.48
C GLY A 81 20.19 -32.98 -11.92
N ASP A 82 21.27 -33.67 -12.27
CA ASP A 82 21.97 -33.55 -13.56
C ASP A 82 21.39 -34.48 -14.66
N GLY A 83 20.55 -35.45 -14.28
CA GLY A 83 19.94 -36.41 -15.20
C GLY A 83 20.90 -37.49 -15.72
N MET A 84 22.12 -37.56 -15.18
CA MET A 84 23.13 -38.53 -15.61
C MET A 84 22.94 -39.86 -14.87
N PRO A 85 23.08 -41.02 -15.54
CA PRO A 85 23.05 -42.31 -14.88
C PRO A 85 24.23 -42.44 -13.91
N ARG A 86 23.95 -42.90 -12.69
CA ARG A 86 24.94 -43.12 -11.64
C ARG A 86 24.86 -44.56 -11.15
N LEU A 87 26.01 -45.11 -10.77
CA LEU A 87 26.09 -46.44 -10.18
C LEU A 87 25.60 -46.37 -8.73
N LEU A 88 24.40 -46.91 -8.47
CA LEU A 88 23.73 -46.85 -7.16
C LEU A 88 24.44 -47.63 -6.06
N THR A 89 25.31 -48.56 -6.44
CA THR A 89 26.11 -49.40 -5.52
C THR A 89 27.48 -48.81 -5.18
N SER A 90 27.82 -47.65 -5.75
CA SER A 90 29.08 -46.97 -5.38
C SER A 90 28.96 -46.34 -3.99
N ASP A 91 30.04 -46.42 -3.22
CA ASP A 91 30.12 -45.79 -1.89
C ASP A 91 29.87 -44.27 -1.98
N GLU A 92 30.38 -43.63 -3.04
CA GLU A 92 30.13 -42.21 -3.32
C GLU A 92 28.65 -41.86 -3.48
N PHE A 93 27.85 -42.76 -4.06
CA PHE A 93 26.41 -42.54 -4.20
C PHE A 93 25.72 -42.71 -2.83
N TYR A 94 26.13 -43.70 -2.05
CA TYR A 94 25.59 -43.94 -0.72
C TYR A 94 25.85 -42.75 0.21
N GLU A 95 27.08 -42.23 0.27
CA GLU A 95 27.43 -41.05 1.07
C GLU A 95 26.56 -39.84 0.70
N ARG A 96 26.34 -39.60 -0.60
CA ARG A 96 25.43 -38.54 -1.07
C ARG A 96 23.99 -38.73 -0.61
N VAL A 97 23.47 -39.96 -0.60
CA VAL A 97 22.11 -40.24 -0.08
C VAL A 97 22.03 -39.85 1.39
N VAL A 98 23.03 -40.22 2.19
CA VAL A 98 23.09 -39.93 3.63
C VAL A 98 23.16 -38.42 3.88
N GLU A 99 24.04 -37.71 3.17
CA GLU A 99 24.16 -36.25 3.27
C GLU A 99 22.86 -35.53 2.89
N PHE A 100 22.20 -35.98 1.82
CA PHE A 100 20.93 -35.43 1.36
C PHE A 100 19.81 -35.64 2.39
N GLN A 101 19.71 -36.83 2.98
CA GLN A 101 18.74 -37.11 4.04
C GLN A 101 19.01 -36.26 5.29
N ALA A 102 20.26 -36.17 5.73
CA ALA A 102 20.62 -35.32 6.87
C ALA A 102 20.36 -33.82 6.61
N ALA A 103 20.58 -33.35 5.38
CA ALA A 103 20.24 -31.98 4.99
C ALA A 103 18.72 -31.74 5.01
N GLN A 104 17.95 -32.71 4.50
CA GLN A 104 16.49 -32.67 4.50
C GLN A 104 15.91 -32.61 5.91
N GLU A 105 16.40 -33.46 6.81
CA GLU A 105 15.98 -33.50 8.22
C GLU A 105 16.31 -32.19 8.96
N ARG A 106 17.50 -31.61 8.71
CA ARG A 106 17.87 -30.30 9.25
C ARG A 106 16.93 -29.20 8.75
N GLU A 107 16.60 -29.19 7.46
CA GLU A 107 15.69 -28.18 6.92
C GLU A 107 14.26 -28.32 7.49
N ASP A 108 13.78 -29.55 7.65
CA ASP A 108 12.45 -29.81 8.17
C ASP A 108 12.34 -29.49 9.68
N THR A 109 13.40 -29.75 10.46
CA THR A 109 13.48 -29.30 11.86
C THR A 109 13.53 -27.78 11.97
N GLU A 110 14.35 -27.09 11.17
CA GLU A 110 14.39 -25.62 11.12
C GLU A 110 13.04 -25.01 10.72
N LYS A 111 12.32 -25.62 9.77
CA LYS A 111 10.96 -25.20 9.39
C LYS A 111 9.99 -25.37 10.56
N ALA A 112 10.06 -26.50 11.27
CA ALA A 112 9.23 -26.75 12.43
C ALA A 112 9.49 -25.72 13.55
N VAL A 113 10.75 -25.43 13.85
CA VAL A 113 11.15 -24.40 14.82
C VAL A 113 10.63 -23.02 14.40
N ARG A 114 10.81 -22.63 13.13
CA ARG A 114 10.28 -21.35 12.62
C ARG A 114 8.76 -21.27 12.72
N LYS A 115 8.05 -22.36 12.45
CA LYS A 115 6.59 -22.42 12.55
C LYS A 115 6.11 -22.30 14.00
N ALA A 116 6.79 -22.98 14.93
CA ALA A 116 6.51 -22.87 16.36
C ALA A 116 6.71 -21.42 16.86
N ALA A 117 7.88 -20.83 16.58
CA ALA A 117 8.18 -19.45 16.96
C ALA A 117 7.17 -18.43 16.40
N ARG A 118 6.68 -18.62 15.17
CA ARG A 118 5.61 -17.79 14.60
C ARG A 118 4.30 -17.94 15.39
N LYS A 119 3.91 -19.17 15.72
CA LYS A 119 2.68 -19.43 16.50
C LYS A 119 2.76 -18.78 17.88
N ASP A 120 3.89 -18.88 18.56
CA ASP A 120 4.10 -18.27 19.87
C ASP A 120 4.01 -16.75 19.79
N ARG A 121 4.70 -16.16 18.81
CA ARG A 121 4.66 -14.71 18.57
C ARG A 121 3.25 -14.22 18.26
N ASP A 122 2.54 -14.93 17.40
CA ASP A 122 1.18 -14.55 17.01
C ASP A 122 0.21 -14.72 18.20
N GLY A 123 0.42 -15.73 19.06
CA GLY A 123 -0.30 -15.92 20.32
C GLY A 123 -0.09 -14.79 21.33
N VAL A 124 1.08 -14.15 21.35
CA VAL A 124 1.34 -12.96 22.19
C VAL A 124 0.80 -11.68 21.54
N LEU A 125 1.02 -11.51 20.24
CA LEU A 125 0.66 -10.28 19.53
C LEU A 125 -0.86 -10.11 19.32
N GLY A 126 -1.61 -11.19 19.16
CA GLY A 126 -3.08 -11.12 19.01
C GLY A 126 -3.74 -10.41 20.19
N PRO A 127 -3.63 -10.96 21.42
CA PRO A 127 -4.20 -10.33 22.62
C PRO A 127 -3.67 -8.92 22.87
N TRP A 128 -2.41 -8.64 22.55
CA TRP A 128 -1.85 -7.29 22.66
C TRP A 128 -2.53 -6.31 21.70
N ARG A 129 -2.75 -6.70 20.43
CA ARG A 129 -3.45 -5.86 19.45
C ARG A 129 -4.88 -5.56 19.88
N ASP A 130 -5.59 -6.55 20.44
CA ASP A 130 -6.96 -6.36 20.91
C ASP A 130 -7.01 -5.37 22.07
N ARG A 131 -6.12 -5.53 23.06
CA ARG A 131 -5.98 -4.59 24.19
C ARG A 131 -5.62 -3.18 23.72
N GLU A 132 -4.74 -3.07 22.74
CA GLU A 132 -4.30 -1.79 22.19
C GLU A 132 -5.43 -1.09 21.42
N THR A 133 -6.23 -1.84 20.68
CA THR A 133 -7.41 -1.33 19.99
C THR A 133 -8.45 -0.81 20.98
N ALA A 134 -8.74 -1.59 22.03
CA ALA A 134 -9.64 -1.17 23.11
C ALA A 134 -9.12 0.08 23.85
N ARG A 135 -7.82 0.16 24.12
CA ARG A 135 -7.18 1.32 24.75
C ARG A 135 -7.36 2.58 23.90
N LYS A 136 -7.11 2.48 22.59
CA LYS A 136 -7.28 3.61 21.66
C LYS A 136 -8.72 4.08 21.59
N ALA A 137 -9.68 3.15 21.50
CA ALA A 137 -11.11 3.49 21.49
C ALA A 137 -11.54 4.23 22.76
N ARG A 138 -11.11 3.73 23.94
CA ARG A 138 -11.36 4.41 25.23
C ARG A 138 -10.76 5.81 25.26
N ASN A 139 -9.53 5.97 24.78
CA ASN A 139 -8.86 7.27 24.77
C ASN A 139 -9.55 8.28 23.85
N VAL A 140 -10.11 7.83 22.72
CA VAL A 140 -10.95 8.67 21.84
C VAL A 140 -12.18 9.12 22.60
N ALA A 141 -12.92 8.21 23.24
CA ALA A 141 -14.12 8.56 24.00
C ALA A 141 -13.83 9.56 25.14
N ILE A 142 -12.72 9.40 25.85
CA ILE A 142 -12.28 10.34 26.89
C ILE A 142 -11.97 11.71 26.28
N ARG A 143 -11.24 11.75 25.16
CA ARG A 143 -10.91 13.02 24.48
C ARG A 143 -12.16 13.74 24.00
N ASP A 144 -13.13 13.01 23.46
CA ASP A 144 -14.40 13.58 22.99
C ASP A 144 -15.23 14.12 24.16
N ARG A 145 -15.31 13.37 25.27
CA ARG A 145 -15.96 13.86 26.50
C ARG A 145 -15.28 15.12 27.02
N ASN A 146 -13.96 15.13 27.11
CA ASN A 146 -13.21 16.28 27.61
C ASN A 146 -13.35 17.48 26.68
N ARG A 147 -13.40 17.27 25.36
CA ARG A 147 -13.65 18.34 24.39
C ARG A 147 -15.03 18.96 24.60
N LYS A 148 -16.07 18.15 24.79
CA LYS A 148 -17.43 18.64 25.10
C LYS A 148 -17.46 19.40 26.42
N ALA A 149 -16.87 18.84 27.48
CA ALA A 149 -16.81 19.52 28.77
C ALA A 149 -16.05 20.86 28.69
N ALA A 150 -15.00 20.94 27.86
CA ALA A 150 -14.28 22.19 27.62
C ALA A 150 -15.13 23.22 26.87
N THR A 151 -15.89 22.81 25.83
CA THR A 151 -16.81 23.72 25.13
C THR A 151 -17.92 24.21 26.06
N ASP A 152 -18.53 23.32 26.85
CA ASP A 152 -19.59 23.68 27.79
C ASP A 152 -19.07 24.68 28.85
N TRP A 153 -17.81 24.54 29.29
CA TRP A 153 -17.18 25.47 30.23
C TRP A 153 -16.84 26.82 29.59
N GLU A 154 -16.39 26.84 28.34
CA GLU A 154 -16.14 28.08 27.59
C GLU A 154 -17.43 28.87 27.29
N GLU A 155 -18.53 28.18 27.01
CA GLU A 155 -19.85 28.79 26.80
C GLU A 155 -20.49 29.31 28.10
N ALA A 156 -20.16 28.70 29.25
CA ALA A 156 -20.64 29.13 30.56
C ALA A 156 -19.86 30.32 31.15
N LYS A 157 -18.83 30.81 30.46
CA LYS A 157 -17.95 31.91 30.88
C LYS A 157 -18.35 33.23 30.22
#